data_AF-T1EAK9-F1
#
_entry.id   AF-T1EAK9-F1
#
_cell.length_a   1.000
_cell.length_b   1.000
_cell.length_c   1.000
_cell.angle_alpha   90.00
_cell.angle_beta   90.00
_cell.angle_gamma   90.00
#
_symmetry.space_group_name_H-M   'P 1'
#
loop_
_entity.id
_entity.type
_entity.pdbx_description
1 polymer ?
#
loop_
_entity_poly.entity_id
_entity_poly.type
_entity_poly.pdbx_seq_one_letter_code
_entity_poly.pdbx_strand_id
1 'polypeptide(L)'
;GNDDTAEPVPASSSGSDHRSRTSSASSSTEVPPFRTNPHAGVRKVHLTGNYIAEWSEICRIGRVFPQLETLVLADCPLRSLKPTDAEGNNENAEESHKYFPNLKLLNLSNAKIDSWEDIDRLSSFPALNNVRLQYWPLWSRTDSMTEHERRQLLIARLPNISILNGGDTIGAVEREDAERSFIRHYLDKPETERPPRYYELVGVHGKLDPLVNIDLRPERKVKVRFTFEDKTVERTVDVNRTVSDLKSRLERLFEVPASRMRLYYVDQDLRDLGVEEMKYPTKVLYSYNIRSGDEIIIERKVKS
;
A
#
# COMPACT_ATOMS: atom_id res chain seq x y z
N GLY A 1 77.98 -74.57 20.97
CA GLY A 1 77.19 -74.21 22.16
C GLY A 1 76.90 -72.74 22.07
N ASN A 2 75.60 -72.41 22.06
CA ASN A 2 74.94 -71.11 22.30
C ASN A 2 75.39 -69.91 21.43
N ASP A 3 74.56 -68.96 21.05
CA ASP A 3 73.10 -68.80 20.90
C ASP A 3 72.97 -67.45 20.15
N ASP A 4 71.90 -67.30 19.37
CA ASP A 4 71.63 -66.13 18.54
C ASP A 4 71.52 -64.82 19.34
N THR A 5 72.03 -63.70 18.81
CA THR A 5 71.40 -62.36 19.02
C THR A 5 71.99 -61.24 18.16
N ALA A 6 71.06 -60.41 17.67
CA ALA A 6 71.15 -59.00 17.28
C ALA A 6 71.57 -58.62 15.84
N GLU A 7 70.53 -58.32 15.04
CA GLU A 7 70.59 -57.46 13.84
C GLU A 7 70.84 -55.98 14.21
N PRO A 8 71.43 -55.17 13.31
CA PRO A 8 71.68 -53.74 13.54
C PRO A 8 70.57 -52.83 12.98
N VAL A 9 70.22 -51.81 13.75
CA VAL A 9 69.43 -50.63 13.31
C VAL A 9 70.38 -49.45 13.09
N PRO A 10 70.24 -48.66 12.01
CA PRO A 10 70.69 -47.29 12.01
C PRO A 10 69.55 -46.28 11.78
N ALA A 11 69.52 -45.31 12.70
CA ALA A 11 69.32 -43.86 12.55
C ALA A 11 68.21 -43.31 11.62
N SER A 12 67.23 -42.67 12.26
CA SER A 12 66.51 -41.47 11.80
C SER A 12 67.51 -40.32 11.54
N SER A 13 67.32 -39.29 10.71
CA SER A 13 66.20 -38.44 10.27
C SER A 13 66.76 -37.62 9.07
N SER A 14 66.07 -37.00 8.11
CA SER A 14 64.85 -36.18 8.11
C SER A 14 64.56 -35.86 6.63
N GLY A 15 63.30 -35.82 6.20
CA GLY A 15 62.93 -35.50 4.83
C GLY A 15 61.42 -35.34 4.68
N SER A 16 61.00 -34.11 4.40
CA SER A 16 59.64 -33.59 4.27
C SER A 16 58.65 -34.46 3.48
N ASP A 17 57.52 -34.81 4.12
CA ASP A 17 56.34 -35.43 3.50
C ASP A 17 55.62 -34.47 2.56
N HIS A 18 55.68 -34.73 1.25
CA HIS A 18 54.71 -34.25 0.27
C HIS A 18 53.73 -35.40 -0.03
N ARG A 19 52.67 -35.51 0.78
CA ARG A 19 51.58 -36.46 0.54
C ARG A 19 50.62 -35.90 -0.51
N SER A 20 50.77 -36.37 -1.74
CA SER A 20 49.74 -36.36 -2.77
C SER A 20 48.54 -37.20 -2.29
N ARG A 21 47.51 -36.53 -1.77
CA ARG A 21 46.19 -37.13 -1.55
C ARG A 21 45.48 -37.27 -2.89
N THR A 22 45.46 -38.49 -3.42
CA THR A 22 44.51 -38.89 -4.46
C THR A 22 43.10 -38.80 -3.88
N SER A 23 42.33 -37.80 -4.30
CA SER A 23 40.90 -37.69 -4.03
C SER A 23 40.15 -38.69 -4.88
N SER A 24 39.72 -39.79 -4.28
CA SER A 24 38.67 -40.65 -4.82
C SER A 24 37.39 -39.83 -4.91
N ALA A 25 37.03 -39.38 -6.12
CA ALA A 25 35.75 -38.79 -6.41
C ALA A 25 34.66 -39.85 -6.19
N SER A 26 33.98 -39.79 -5.06
CA SER A 26 32.71 -40.48 -4.87
C SER A 26 31.70 -39.81 -5.80
N SER A 27 31.43 -40.43 -6.95
CA SER A 27 30.30 -40.07 -7.79
C SER A 27 29.02 -40.39 -7.00
N SER A 28 28.51 -39.40 -6.27
CA SER A 28 27.14 -39.43 -5.76
C SER A 28 26.22 -39.39 -6.97
N THR A 29 25.86 -40.56 -7.49
CA THR A 29 24.73 -40.73 -8.40
C THR A 29 23.49 -40.25 -7.64
N GLU A 30 23.08 -39.03 -7.93
CA GLU A 30 21.80 -38.48 -7.49
C GLU A 30 20.71 -39.46 -7.92
N VAL A 31 19.97 -39.98 -6.94
CA VAL A 31 18.84 -40.88 -7.23
C VAL A 31 17.87 -40.09 -8.11
N PRO A 32 17.44 -40.61 -9.28
CA PRO A 32 16.51 -39.89 -10.13
C PRO A 32 15.29 -39.47 -9.30
N PRO A 33 14.79 -38.24 -9.45
CA PRO A 33 13.69 -37.74 -8.63
C PRO A 33 12.51 -38.71 -8.72
N PHE A 34 11.99 -39.11 -7.55
CA PHE A 34 10.84 -40.01 -7.48
C PHE A 34 9.70 -39.44 -8.34
N ARG A 35 9.37 -40.14 -9.42
CA ARG A 35 8.22 -39.78 -10.26
C ARG A 35 6.95 -40.22 -9.57
N THR A 36 6.28 -39.27 -8.94
CA THR A 36 4.96 -39.47 -8.33
C THR A 36 3.87 -39.22 -9.37
N ASN A 37 2.91 -40.14 -9.46
CA ASN A 37 1.75 -39.96 -10.35
C ASN A 37 0.86 -38.82 -9.81
N PRO A 38 0.21 -38.02 -10.70
CA PRO A 38 -0.74 -37.01 -10.27
C PRO A 38 -1.90 -37.62 -9.48
N HIS A 39 -2.26 -36.98 -8.38
CA HIS A 39 -3.35 -37.36 -7.49
C HIS A 39 -4.51 -36.37 -7.63
N ALA A 40 -5.59 -36.82 -8.28
CA ALA A 40 -6.71 -35.96 -8.63
C ALA A 40 -7.65 -35.59 -7.46
N GLY A 41 -7.48 -36.16 -6.26
CA GLY A 41 -8.40 -35.93 -5.13
C GLY A 41 -8.08 -34.72 -4.25
N VAL A 42 -6.84 -34.22 -4.25
CA VAL A 42 -6.44 -33.14 -3.36
C VAL A 42 -6.96 -31.81 -3.90
N ARG A 43 -7.69 -31.06 -3.06
CA ARG A 43 -8.28 -29.76 -3.38
C ARG A 43 -7.69 -28.62 -2.56
N LYS A 44 -7.17 -28.90 -1.36
CA LYS A 44 -6.66 -27.89 -0.44
C LYS A 44 -5.34 -28.38 0.16
N VAL A 45 -4.33 -27.53 0.14
CA VAL A 45 -3.00 -27.79 0.71
C VAL A 45 -2.60 -26.61 1.57
N HIS A 46 -2.25 -26.90 2.82
CA HIS A 46 -1.80 -25.91 3.80
C HIS A 46 -0.38 -26.26 4.23
N LEU A 47 0.54 -25.34 3.98
CA LEU A 47 1.97 -25.48 4.30
C LEU A 47 2.45 -24.30 5.16
N THR A 48 1.57 -23.74 5.99
CA THR A 48 1.92 -22.60 6.85
C THR A 48 3.15 -22.89 7.70
N GLY A 49 4.08 -21.93 7.77
CA GLY A 49 5.27 -22.00 8.62
C GLY A 49 6.34 -23.00 8.15
N ASN A 50 6.26 -23.51 6.92
CA ASN A 50 7.30 -24.37 6.36
C ASN A 50 8.41 -23.54 5.72
N TYR A 51 9.61 -24.13 5.67
CA TYR A 51 10.77 -23.50 5.04
C TYR A 51 10.76 -23.70 3.52
N ILE A 52 9.86 -22.99 2.85
CA ILE A 52 9.74 -22.98 1.40
C ILE A 52 10.18 -21.61 0.89
N ALA A 53 11.36 -21.55 0.27
CA ALA A 53 11.97 -20.31 -0.22
C ALA A 53 11.80 -20.13 -1.74
N GLU A 54 11.68 -21.24 -2.49
CA GLU A 54 11.66 -21.25 -3.95
C GLU A 54 10.30 -21.70 -4.51
N TRP A 55 9.81 -20.99 -5.53
CA TRP A 55 8.53 -21.33 -6.17
C TRP A 55 8.58 -22.63 -6.97
N SER A 56 9.75 -23.08 -7.39
CA SER A 56 9.93 -24.35 -8.10
C SER A 56 9.52 -25.56 -7.24
N GLU A 57 9.70 -25.49 -5.92
CA GLU A 57 9.20 -26.49 -4.96
C GLU A 57 7.67 -26.58 -4.98
N ILE A 58 7.01 -25.42 -4.97
CA ILE A 58 5.56 -25.32 -5.06
C ILE A 58 5.06 -25.82 -6.41
N CYS A 59 5.77 -25.54 -7.50
CA CYS A 59 5.42 -26.07 -8.83
C CYS A 59 5.37 -27.61 -8.85
N ARG A 60 6.23 -28.29 -8.08
CA ARG A 60 6.16 -29.77 -7.94
C ARG A 60 4.82 -30.20 -7.31
N ILE A 61 4.32 -29.46 -6.33
CA ILE A 61 3.02 -29.70 -5.71
C ILE A 61 1.88 -29.54 -6.72
N GLY A 62 1.91 -28.49 -7.55
CA GLY A 62 0.91 -28.28 -8.60
C GLY A 62 0.87 -29.43 -9.61
N ARG A 63 2.05 -29.94 -10.01
CA ARG A 63 2.15 -31.12 -10.90
C ARG A 63 1.53 -32.38 -10.29
N VAL A 64 1.71 -32.59 -8.98
CA VAL A 64 1.16 -33.75 -8.27
C VAL A 64 -0.33 -33.57 -7.95
N PHE A 65 -0.81 -32.35 -7.71
CA PHE A 65 -2.19 -32.06 -7.37
C PHE A 65 -2.85 -31.12 -8.39
N PRO A 66 -3.15 -31.60 -9.62
CA PRO A 66 -3.64 -30.74 -10.71
C PRO A 66 -5.05 -30.16 -10.46
N GLN A 67 -5.77 -30.68 -9.46
CA GLN A 67 -7.09 -30.21 -9.08
C GLN A 67 -7.07 -29.29 -7.86
N LEU A 68 -5.90 -28.80 -7.45
CA LEU A 68 -5.76 -27.93 -6.28
C LEU A 68 -6.53 -26.62 -6.48
N GLU A 69 -7.40 -26.29 -5.52
CA GLU A 69 -8.23 -25.09 -5.50
C GLU A 69 -7.79 -24.08 -4.43
N THR A 70 -7.13 -24.55 -3.37
CA THR A 70 -6.66 -23.71 -2.26
C THR A 70 -5.23 -24.08 -1.89
N LEU A 71 -4.34 -23.07 -1.91
CA LEU A 71 -2.96 -23.21 -1.50
C LEU A 71 -2.63 -22.14 -0.45
N VAL A 72 -2.25 -22.60 0.75
CA VAL A 72 -1.88 -21.72 1.86
C VAL A 72 -0.40 -21.89 2.16
N LEU A 73 0.37 -20.81 1.96
CA LEU A 73 1.81 -20.70 2.14
C LEU A 73 2.17 -19.57 3.11
N ALA A 74 1.27 -19.28 4.06
CA ALA A 74 1.52 -18.25 5.06
C ALA A 74 2.79 -18.58 5.84
N ASP A 75 3.59 -17.57 6.20
CA ASP A 75 4.82 -17.73 6.97
C ASP A 75 5.86 -18.65 6.31
N CYS A 76 5.83 -18.78 4.97
CA CYS A 76 6.90 -19.38 4.18
C CYS A 76 7.86 -18.28 3.69
N PRO A 77 9.19 -18.47 3.76
CA PRO A 77 10.18 -17.47 3.36
C PRO A 77 10.34 -17.31 1.83
N LEU A 78 9.25 -17.44 1.08
CA LEU A 78 9.22 -17.41 -0.37
C LEU A 78 9.66 -16.04 -0.89
N ARG A 79 10.65 -15.99 -1.79
CA ARG A 79 11.24 -14.71 -2.26
C ARG A 79 10.71 -14.25 -3.61
N SER A 80 10.23 -15.17 -4.44
CA SER A 80 9.68 -14.89 -5.76
C SER A 80 8.67 -15.97 -6.16
N LEU A 81 7.79 -15.64 -7.10
CA LEU A 81 6.88 -16.57 -7.79
C LEU A 81 7.44 -17.04 -9.13
N LYS A 82 8.66 -16.61 -9.47
CA LYS A 82 9.41 -17.12 -10.62
C LYS A 82 10.13 -18.42 -10.23
N PRO A 83 9.89 -19.55 -10.94
CA PRO A 83 10.64 -20.77 -10.67
C PRO A 83 12.10 -20.64 -11.14
N THR A 84 12.99 -21.20 -10.33
CA THR A 84 14.44 -21.30 -10.53
C THR A 84 14.82 -22.79 -10.63
N ASP A 85 15.80 -23.12 -11.46
CA ASP A 85 16.35 -24.47 -11.54
C ASP A 85 17.42 -24.70 -10.46
N ALA A 86 17.99 -25.91 -10.44
CA ALA A 86 19.03 -26.29 -9.49
C ALA A 86 20.33 -25.46 -9.61
N GLU A 87 20.54 -24.80 -10.75
CA GLU A 87 21.69 -23.95 -11.04
C GLU A 87 21.38 -22.46 -10.76
N GLY A 88 20.16 -22.15 -10.31
CA GLY A 88 19.68 -20.80 -10.09
C GLY A 88 19.34 -20.06 -11.39
N ASN A 89 19.34 -20.75 -12.53
CA ASN A 89 18.88 -20.19 -13.78
C ASN A 89 17.34 -20.20 -13.81
N ASN A 90 16.79 -19.33 -14.65
CA ASN A 90 15.34 -19.26 -14.79
C ASN A 90 14.86 -20.52 -15.51
N GLU A 91 14.10 -21.40 -14.83
CA GLU A 91 13.26 -22.40 -15.51
C GLU A 91 12.26 -21.68 -16.42
N ASN A 92 11.56 -22.40 -17.31
CA ASN A 92 10.47 -21.86 -18.13
C ASN A 92 9.36 -21.24 -17.25
N ALA A 93 9.61 -20.01 -16.79
CA ALA A 93 8.83 -19.27 -15.82
C ALA A 93 7.46 -18.88 -16.35
N GLU A 94 7.32 -18.88 -17.68
CA GLU A 94 6.09 -18.55 -18.39
C GLU A 94 5.00 -19.63 -18.27
N GLU A 95 5.29 -20.78 -17.65
CA GLU A 95 4.32 -21.89 -17.58
C GLU A 95 3.98 -22.35 -16.16
N SER A 96 4.55 -21.76 -15.10
CA SER A 96 4.34 -22.25 -13.72
C SER A 96 2.87 -22.22 -13.28
N HIS A 97 2.12 -21.22 -13.74
CA HIS A 97 0.68 -21.10 -13.49
C HIS A 97 -0.13 -22.27 -14.11
N LYS A 98 0.37 -22.93 -15.17
CA LYS A 98 -0.28 -24.08 -15.82
C LYS A 98 -0.34 -25.30 -14.91
N TYR A 99 0.52 -25.38 -13.89
CA TYR A 99 0.46 -26.44 -12.88
C TYR A 99 -0.69 -26.23 -11.87
N PHE A 100 -1.37 -25.09 -11.92
CA PHE A 100 -2.43 -24.70 -10.99
C PHE A 100 -3.70 -24.25 -11.73
N PRO A 101 -4.27 -25.07 -12.64
CA PRO A 101 -5.37 -24.65 -13.51
C PRO A 101 -6.66 -24.35 -12.75
N ASN A 102 -6.84 -24.90 -11.55
CA ASN A 102 -8.05 -24.77 -10.74
C ASN A 102 -7.84 -23.93 -9.46
N LEU A 103 -6.67 -23.31 -9.28
CA LEU A 103 -6.34 -22.61 -8.04
C LEU A 103 -7.17 -21.34 -7.91
N LYS A 104 -8.05 -21.30 -6.90
CA LYS A 104 -8.97 -20.18 -6.64
C LYS A 104 -8.44 -19.27 -5.53
N LEU A 105 -7.81 -19.86 -4.51
CA LEU A 105 -7.26 -19.15 -3.35
C LEU A 105 -5.78 -19.42 -3.18
N LEU A 106 -4.98 -18.34 -3.14
CA LEU A 106 -3.56 -18.38 -2.83
C LEU A 106 -3.24 -17.44 -1.65
N ASN A 107 -2.81 -18.02 -0.53
CA ASN A 107 -2.36 -17.25 0.63
C ASN A 107 -0.83 -17.24 0.70
N LEU A 108 -0.23 -16.06 0.57
CA LEU A 108 1.20 -15.78 0.60
C LEU A 108 1.53 -14.77 1.71
N SER A 109 0.70 -14.65 2.76
CA SER A 109 0.97 -13.74 3.86
C SER A 109 2.34 -14.04 4.49
N ASN A 110 3.10 -12.98 4.78
CA ASN A 110 4.46 -13.04 5.35
C ASN A 110 5.52 -13.72 4.45
N ALA A 111 5.27 -13.83 3.14
CA ALA A 111 6.32 -14.12 2.16
C ALA A 111 7.36 -12.99 2.10
N LYS A 112 8.54 -13.30 1.58
CA LYS A 112 9.68 -12.37 1.43
C LYS A 112 9.79 -11.80 0.01
N ILE A 113 8.65 -11.59 -0.63
CA ILE A 113 8.57 -11.03 -1.99
C ILE A 113 8.75 -9.50 -1.93
N ASP A 114 9.64 -8.97 -2.79
CA ASP A 114 9.97 -7.54 -2.88
C ASP A 114 9.92 -7.03 -4.34
N SER A 115 9.09 -7.65 -5.18
CA SER A 115 8.95 -7.32 -6.60
C SER A 115 7.49 -7.14 -7.02
N TRP A 116 7.22 -6.08 -7.79
CA TRP A 116 5.94 -5.88 -8.46
C TRP A 116 5.68 -6.90 -9.57
N GLU A 117 6.73 -7.43 -10.20
CA GLU A 117 6.60 -8.44 -11.25
C GLU A 117 5.98 -9.73 -10.71
N ASP A 118 6.27 -10.09 -9.45
CA ASP A 118 5.65 -11.25 -8.80
C ASP A 118 4.15 -11.03 -8.57
N ILE A 119 3.72 -9.80 -8.30
CA ILE A 119 2.29 -9.48 -8.27
C ILE A 119 1.68 -9.67 -9.64
N ASP A 120 2.32 -9.15 -10.68
CA ASP A 120 1.81 -9.26 -12.05
C ASP A 120 1.69 -10.74 -12.50
N ARG A 121 2.60 -11.62 -12.04
CA ARG A 121 2.51 -13.08 -12.29
C ARG A 121 1.25 -13.73 -11.72
N LEU A 122 0.66 -13.19 -10.66
CA LEU A 122 -0.60 -13.72 -10.09
C LEU A 122 -1.77 -13.59 -11.09
N SER A 123 -1.71 -12.61 -12.00
CA SER A 123 -2.74 -12.46 -13.05
C SER A 123 -2.76 -13.60 -14.06
N SER A 124 -1.66 -14.36 -14.19
CA SER A 124 -1.55 -15.48 -15.13
C SER A 124 -2.27 -16.75 -14.65
N PHE A 125 -2.70 -16.82 -13.40
CA PHE A 125 -3.45 -17.97 -12.90
C PHE A 125 -4.90 -17.90 -13.42
N PRO A 126 -5.38 -18.94 -14.12
CA PRO A 126 -6.64 -18.86 -14.87
C PRO A 126 -7.90 -18.81 -13.99
N ALA A 127 -7.85 -19.41 -12.79
CA ALA A 127 -8.99 -19.50 -11.88
C ALA A 127 -8.82 -18.69 -10.57
N LEU A 128 -7.69 -17.99 -10.41
CA LEU A 128 -7.33 -17.34 -9.16
C LEU A 128 -8.18 -16.09 -8.97
N ASN A 129 -8.95 -16.08 -7.88
CA ASN A 129 -9.86 -14.98 -7.56
C ASN A 129 -9.71 -14.48 -6.11
N ASN A 130 -8.96 -15.19 -5.26
CA ASN A 130 -8.76 -14.83 -3.87
C ASN A 130 -7.28 -14.90 -3.51
N VAL A 131 -6.72 -13.77 -3.06
CA VAL A 131 -5.31 -13.70 -2.66
C VAL A 131 -5.14 -13.04 -1.30
N ARG A 132 -4.12 -13.50 -0.57
CA ARG A 132 -3.63 -12.84 0.65
C ARG A 132 -2.15 -12.54 0.50
N LEU A 133 -1.82 -11.26 0.45
CA LEU A 133 -0.49 -10.72 0.12
C LEU A 133 0.02 -9.80 1.25
N GLN A 134 -0.30 -10.12 2.51
CA GLN A 134 0.03 -9.25 3.63
C GLN A 134 1.49 -9.44 4.06
N TYR A 135 2.08 -8.41 4.66
CA TYR A 135 3.41 -8.46 5.30
C TYR A 135 4.57 -8.84 4.36
N TRP A 136 4.55 -8.34 3.12
CA TRP A 136 5.68 -8.46 2.21
C TRP A 136 6.65 -7.29 2.40
N PRO A 137 7.97 -7.52 2.26
CA PRO A 137 8.97 -6.44 2.22
C PRO A 137 8.67 -5.36 1.18
N LEU A 138 8.01 -5.74 0.07
CA LEU A 138 7.55 -4.83 -0.98
C LEU A 138 6.78 -3.62 -0.44
N TRP A 139 6.02 -3.80 0.64
CA TRP A 139 5.16 -2.74 1.17
C TRP A 139 5.95 -1.58 1.77
N SER A 140 7.17 -1.81 2.26
CA SER A 140 8.07 -0.75 2.75
C SER A 140 8.49 0.22 1.62
N ARG A 141 8.47 -0.22 0.36
CA ARG A 141 8.71 0.68 -0.79
C ARG A 141 7.51 1.59 -1.11
N THR A 142 6.39 1.37 -0.42
CA THR A 142 5.13 2.12 -0.59
C THR A 142 4.73 2.86 0.68
N ASP A 143 5.68 3.20 1.55
CA ASP A 143 5.41 3.85 2.83
C ASP A 143 4.77 5.25 2.68
N SER A 144 4.96 5.90 1.52
CA SER A 144 4.27 7.14 1.18
C SER A 144 2.80 6.94 0.77
N MET A 145 2.38 5.71 0.49
CA MET A 145 1.01 5.37 0.08
C MET A 145 0.16 4.94 1.27
N THR A 146 -1.06 5.44 1.32
CA THR A 146 -2.09 4.97 2.23
C THR A 146 -2.46 3.52 1.93
N GLU A 147 -3.08 2.84 2.91
CA GLU A 147 -3.61 1.49 2.70
C GLU A 147 -4.64 1.44 1.56
N HIS A 148 -5.46 2.49 1.45
CA HIS A 148 -6.45 2.62 0.39
C HIS A 148 -5.79 2.69 -1.00
N GLU A 149 -4.78 3.53 -1.18
CA GLU A 149 -4.05 3.64 -2.45
C GLU A 149 -3.31 2.33 -2.78
N ARG A 150 -2.71 1.67 -1.79
CA ARG A 150 -2.07 0.35 -1.98
C ARG A 150 -3.09 -0.70 -2.43
N ARG A 151 -4.29 -0.70 -1.83
CA ARG A 151 -5.39 -1.58 -2.24
C ARG A 151 -5.82 -1.30 -3.68
N GLN A 152 -6.06 -0.04 -4.04
CA GLN A 152 -6.40 0.34 -5.42
C GLN A 152 -5.32 -0.13 -6.42
N LEU A 153 -4.05 0.07 -6.09
CA LEU A 153 -2.93 -0.35 -6.93
C LEU A 153 -2.93 -1.87 -7.17
N LEU A 154 -3.20 -2.67 -6.14
CA LEU A 154 -3.31 -4.13 -6.26
C LEU A 154 -4.54 -4.56 -7.08
N ILE A 155 -5.70 -3.93 -6.84
CA ILE A 155 -6.94 -4.24 -7.58
C ILE A 155 -6.74 -4.02 -9.08
N ALA A 156 -6.14 -2.90 -9.47
CA ALA A 156 -5.92 -2.58 -10.88
C ALA A 156 -4.90 -3.51 -11.56
N ARG A 157 -3.87 -3.96 -10.82
CA ARG A 157 -2.87 -4.93 -11.30
C ARG A 157 -3.40 -6.35 -11.46
N LEU A 158 -4.41 -6.72 -10.67
CA LEU A 158 -4.89 -8.09 -10.55
C LEU A 158 -6.34 -8.24 -11.05
N PRO A 159 -6.57 -8.25 -12.38
CA PRO A 159 -7.91 -8.21 -12.97
C PRO A 159 -8.85 -9.34 -12.51
N ASN A 160 -8.28 -10.55 -12.31
CA ASN A 160 -9.04 -11.76 -12.01
C ASN A 160 -9.43 -11.88 -10.52
N ILE A 161 -8.86 -11.05 -9.65
CA ILE A 161 -9.06 -11.14 -8.20
C ILE A 161 -10.38 -10.50 -7.80
N SER A 162 -11.25 -11.22 -7.10
CA SER A 162 -12.49 -10.71 -6.51
C SER A 162 -12.39 -10.48 -5.01
N ILE A 163 -11.46 -11.15 -4.32
CA ILE A 163 -11.25 -10.99 -2.87
C ILE A 163 -9.76 -10.77 -2.59
N LEU A 164 -9.43 -9.63 -1.99
CA LEU A 164 -8.06 -9.24 -1.65
C LEU A 164 -7.91 -9.16 -0.13
N ASN A 165 -6.92 -9.87 0.41
CA ASN A 165 -6.53 -9.87 1.82
C ASN A 165 -7.65 -10.27 2.79
N GLY A 166 -8.66 -11.02 2.32
CA GLY A 166 -9.79 -11.44 3.14
C GLY A 166 -10.82 -10.33 3.41
N GLY A 167 -10.75 -9.20 2.71
CA GLY A 167 -11.79 -8.18 2.74
C GLY A 167 -13.01 -8.56 1.92
N ASP A 168 -13.95 -7.62 1.80
CA ASP A 168 -15.16 -7.80 1.01
C ASP A 168 -14.88 -8.02 -0.48
N THR A 169 -15.90 -8.55 -1.17
CA THR A 169 -15.85 -8.75 -2.62
C THR A 169 -15.69 -7.40 -3.30
N ILE A 170 -14.70 -7.30 -4.19
CA ILE A 170 -14.39 -6.08 -4.91
C ILE A 170 -15.50 -5.83 -5.95
N GLY A 171 -16.23 -4.74 -5.76
CA GLY A 171 -17.32 -4.34 -6.64
C GLY A 171 -16.84 -3.74 -7.96
N ALA A 172 -17.75 -3.64 -8.93
CA ALA A 172 -17.45 -3.04 -10.24
C ALA A 172 -17.00 -1.58 -10.13
N VAL A 173 -17.64 -0.79 -9.25
CA VAL A 173 -17.29 0.62 -9.02
C VAL A 173 -15.88 0.73 -8.42
N GLU A 174 -15.58 -0.04 -7.37
CA GLU A 174 -14.24 -0.06 -6.77
C GLU A 174 -13.16 -0.48 -7.78
N ARG A 175 -13.48 -1.45 -8.67
CA ARG A 175 -12.59 -1.87 -9.75
C ARG A 175 -12.31 -0.73 -10.72
N GLU A 176 -13.36 -0.11 -11.24
CA GLU A 176 -13.24 0.97 -12.20
C GLU A 176 -12.45 2.15 -11.60
N ASP A 177 -12.77 2.55 -10.36
CA ASP A 177 -12.05 3.61 -9.66
C ASP A 177 -10.56 3.26 -9.46
N ALA A 178 -10.26 2.03 -9.08
CA ALA A 178 -8.88 1.55 -8.94
C ALA A 178 -8.13 1.58 -10.27
N GLU A 179 -8.74 1.12 -11.37
CA GLU A 179 -8.14 1.12 -12.70
C GLU A 179 -7.90 2.54 -13.22
N ARG A 180 -8.84 3.47 -13.01
CA ARG A 180 -8.66 4.90 -13.35
C ARG A 180 -7.57 5.54 -12.49
N SER A 181 -7.54 5.24 -11.20
CA SER A 181 -6.48 5.68 -10.27
C SER A 181 -5.10 5.17 -10.71
N PHE A 182 -5.03 3.92 -11.17
CA PHE A 182 -3.81 3.30 -11.69
C PHE A 182 -3.24 4.03 -12.91
N ILE A 183 -4.09 4.36 -13.89
CA ILE A 183 -3.66 5.14 -15.06
C ILE A 183 -3.06 6.48 -14.62
N ARG A 184 -3.71 7.16 -13.68
CA ARG A 184 -3.21 8.45 -13.16
C ARG A 184 -1.90 8.30 -12.38
N HIS A 185 -1.75 7.23 -11.60
CA HIS A 185 -0.53 6.96 -10.84
C HIS A 185 0.72 6.81 -11.72
N TYR A 186 0.55 6.30 -12.95
CA TYR A 186 1.63 6.09 -13.92
C TYR A 186 1.73 7.17 -15.00
N LEU A 187 0.88 8.20 -14.95
CA LEU A 187 0.82 9.25 -15.97
C LEU A 187 2.15 10.01 -16.06
N ASP A 188 2.66 10.47 -14.91
CA ASP A 188 3.89 11.28 -14.82
C ASP A 188 5.16 10.44 -14.63
N LYS A 189 5.02 9.11 -14.56
CA LYS A 189 6.15 8.18 -14.42
C LYS A 189 6.79 7.89 -15.78
N PRO A 190 8.12 7.64 -15.81
CA PRO A 190 8.81 7.28 -17.04
C PRO A 190 8.25 5.97 -17.61
N GLU A 191 8.33 5.81 -18.92
CA GLU A 191 7.78 4.65 -19.63
C GLU A 191 8.34 3.31 -19.13
N THR A 192 9.60 3.31 -18.70
CA THR A 192 10.30 2.15 -18.11
C THR A 192 9.69 1.66 -16.79
N GLU A 193 8.96 2.52 -16.08
CA GLU A 193 8.27 2.15 -14.84
C GLU A 193 6.81 1.73 -15.06
N ARG A 194 6.29 1.89 -16.29
CA ARG A 194 4.90 1.57 -16.60
C ARG A 194 4.76 0.07 -16.85
N PRO A 195 4.00 -0.67 -16.02
CA PRO A 195 3.79 -2.09 -16.25
C PRO A 195 2.91 -2.33 -17.48
N PRO A 196 2.96 -3.50 -18.13
CA PRO A 196 2.12 -3.82 -19.30
C PRO A 196 0.63 -3.52 -19.08
N ARG A 197 0.13 -3.81 -17.87
CA ARG A 197 -1.24 -3.53 -17.43
C ARG A 197 -1.67 -2.07 -17.62
N TYR A 198 -0.74 -1.11 -17.55
CA TYR A 198 -1.04 0.30 -17.81
C TYR A 198 -1.62 0.51 -19.22
N TYR A 199 -0.99 -0.07 -20.24
CA TYR A 199 -1.41 0.11 -21.63
C TYR A 199 -2.74 -0.59 -21.92
N GLU A 200 -2.97 -1.75 -21.31
CA GLU A 200 -4.27 -2.43 -21.36
C GLU A 200 -5.37 -1.52 -20.81
N LEU A 201 -5.16 -0.93 -19.63
CA LEU A 201 -6.15 -0.07 -18.99
C LEU A 201 -6.38 1.24 -19.75
N VAL A 202 -5.34 1.83 -20.34
CA VAL A 202 -5.50 2.99 -21.24
C VAL A 202 -6.32 2.62 -22.48
N GLY A 203 -6.17 1.40 -23.00
CA GLY A 203 -7.01 0.89 -24.09
C GLY A 203 -8.49 0.77 -23.73
N VAL A 204 -8.79 0.45 -22.47
CA VAL A 204 -10.17 0.29 -21.96
C VAL A 204 -10.80 1.63 -21.55
N HIS A 205 -10.07 2.46 -20.78
CA HIS A 205 -10.60 3.67 -20.14
C HIS A 205 -10.26 4.97 -20.88
N GLY A 206 -9.40 4.90 -21.89
CA GLY A 206 -8.83 6.06 -22.56
C GLY A 206 -7.70 6.72 -21.77
N LYS A 207 -7.18 7.82 -22.32
CA LYS A 207 -6.21 8.68 -21.62
C LYS A 207 -6.98 9.57 -20.64
N LEU A 208 -6.66 9.45 -19.36
CA LEU A 208 -7.28 10.27 -18.31
C LEU A 208 -6.42 11.49 -18.01
N ASP A 209 -7.08 12.62 -17.77
CA ASP A 209 -6.42 13.83 -17.28
C ASP A 209 -6.05 13.68 -15.78
N PRO A 210 -5.01 14.41 -15.33
CA PRO A 210 -4.70 14.55 -13.92
C PRO A 210 -5.92 15.04 -13.12
N LEU A 211 -6.11 14.53 -11.90
CA LEU A 211 -7.14 15.05 -11.01
C LEU A 211 -6.73 16.43 -10.50
N VAL A 212 -7.61 17.42 -10.65
CA VAL A 212 -7.50 18.70 -9.96
C VAL A 212 -7.84 18.47 -8.50
N ASN A 213 -6.90 18.73 -7.59
CA ASN A 213 -7.15 18.63 -6.16
C ASN A 213 -7.96 19.85 -5.71
N ILE A 214 -9.27 19.68 -5.58
CA ILE A 214 -10.18 20.72 -5.07
C ILE A 214 -10.48 20.37 -3.61
N ASP A 215 -9.98 21.17 -2.67
CA ASP A 215 -10.32 21.01 -1.25
C ASP A 215 -11.76 21.50 -1.02
N LEU A 216 -12.71 20.57 -0.95
CA LEU A 216 -14.13 20.85 -0.72
C LEU A 216 -14.47 21.08 0.76
N ARG A 217 -13.48 21.14 1.66
CA ARG A 217 -13.72 21.42 3.08
C ARG A 217 -14.29 22.84 3.25
N PRO A 218 -15.36 23.02 4.04
CA PRO A 218 -15.90 24.36 4.33
C PRO A 218 -14.82 25.31 4.85
N GLU A 219 -14.76 26.53 4.31
CA GLU A 219 -13.76 27.52 4.70
C GLU A 219 -13.85 27.82 6.21
N ARG A 220 -12.86 27.36 6.98
CA ARG A 220 -12.81 27.61 8.42
C ARG A 220 -12.35 29.03 8.76
N LYS A 221 -11.65 29.68 7.83
CA LYS A 221 -11.10 31.03 7.99
C LYS A 221 -11.63 31.91 6.87
N VAL A 222 -12.48 32.87 7.22
CA VAL A 222 -13.13 33.77 6.26
C VAL A 222 -12.63 35.19 6.45
N LYS A 223 -12.50 35.96 5.36
CA LYS A 223 -12.07 37.37 5.41
C LYS A 223 -13.31 38.26 5.55
N VAL A 224 -13.44 38.95 6.66
CA VAL A 224 -14.63 39.76 7.00
C VAL A 224 -14.24 41.24 7.12
N ARG A 225 -15.10 42.13 6.63
CA ARG A 225 -15.00 43.58 6.86
C ARG A 225 -15.63 43.93 8.20
N PHE A 226 -14.89 44.63 9.04
CA PHE A 226 -15.37 45.17 10.31
C PHE A 226 -15.50 46.67 10.21
N THR A 227 -16.69 47.18 10.48
CA THR A 227 -17.01 48.62 10.36
C THR A 227 -17.39 49.16 11.73
N PHE A 228 -16.68 50.18 12.18
CA PHE A 228 -16.94 50.88 13.45
C PHE A 228 -16.81 52.38 13.24
N GLU A 229 -17.91 53.12 13.41
CA GLU A 229 -17.97 54.55 13.08
C GLU A 229 -17.43 54.77 11.65
N ASP A 230 -16.44 55.63 11.44
CA ASP A 230 -15.84 55.88 10.11
C ASP A 230 -14.69 54.91 9.75
N LYS A 231 -14.37 53.95 10.63
CA LYS A 231 -13.24 53.05 10.46
C LYS A 231 -13.69 51.68 9.96
N THR A 232 -13.21 51.29 8.78
CA THR A 232 -13.43 49.96 8.22
C THR A 232 -12.11 49.19 8.13
N VAL A 233 -12.08 47.94 8.59
CA VAL A 233 -10.88 47.08 8.56
C VAL A 233 -11.24 45.67 8.14
N GLU A 234 -10.46 45.08 7.23
CA GLU A 234 -10.58 43.65 6.90
C GLU A 234 -9.70 42.78 7.80
N ARG A 235 -10.28 41.72 8.35
CA ARG A 235 -9.55 40.70 9.11
C ARG A 235 -10.06 39.30 8.81
N THR A 236 -9.13 38.35 8.86
CA THR A 236 -9.45 36.92 8.78
C THR A 236 -9.95 36.41 10.12
N VAL A 237 -11.07 35.70 10.10
CA VAL A 237 -11.78 35.20 11.29
C VAL A 237 -11.94 33.69 11.18
N ASP A 238 -11.70 32.98 12.28
CA ASP A 238 -12.01 31.55 12.37
C ASP A 238 -13.48 31.36 12.78
N VAL A 239 -14.29 30.78 11.89
CA VAL A 239 -15.74 30.63 12.09
C VAL A 239 -16.09 29.65 13.22
N ASN A 240 -15.13 28.85 13.72
CA ASN A 240 -15.35 27.94 14.85
C ASN A 240 -15.27 28.63 16.22
N ARG A 241 -14.89 29.91 16.25
CA ARG A 241 -14.82 30.69 17.49
C ARG A 241 -16.18 31.23 17.89
N THR A 242 -16.28 31.67 19.14
CA THR A 242 -17.50 32.27 19.68
C THR A 242 -17.58 33.77 19.38
N VAL A 243 -18.78 34.34 19.48
CA VAL A 243 -18.98 35.80 19.44
C VAL A 243 -18.16 36.51 20.53
N SER A 244 -18.02 35.91 21.71
CA SER A 244 -17.17 36.44 22.79
C SER A 244 -15.71 36.54 22.37
N ASP A 245 -15.15 35.47 21.78
CA ASP A 245 -13.78 35.48 21.28
C ASP A 245 -13.56 36.55 20.20
N LEU A 246 -14.57 36.74 19.34
CA LEU A 246 -14.54 37.76 18.31
C LEU A 246 -14.50 39.16 18.94
N LYS A 247 -15.38 39.46 19.91
CA LYS A 247 -15.38 40.75 20.62
C LYS A 247 -14.05 41.04 21.30
N SER A 248 -13.45 40.06 21.99
CA SER A 248 -12.13 40.23 22.62
C SER A 248 -11.00 40.52 21.63
N ARG A 249 -11.11 40.05 20.38
CA ARG A 249 -10.14 40.35 19.31
C ARG A 249 -10.39 41.74 18.72
N LEU A 250 -11.64 42.13 18.54
CA LEU A 250 -12.02 43.44 18.05
C LEU A 250 -11.69 44.55 19.05
N GLU A 251 -11.72 44.25 20.36
CA GLU A 251 -11.32 45.17 21.42
C GLU A 251 -9.91 45.72 21.21
N ARG A 252 -8.97 44.87 20.79
CA ARG A 252 -7.60 45.29 20.46
C ARG A 252 -7.49 46.09 19.17
N LEU A 253 -8.46 45.96 18.25
CA LEU A 253 -8.41 46.55 16.91
C LEU A 253 -9.07 47.93 16.84
N PHE A 254 -10.15 48.10 17.60
CA PHE A 254 -10.96 49.32 17.64
C PHE A 254 -10.85 50.06 18.97
N GLU A 255 -10.07 49.57 19.93
CA GLU A 255 -9.84 50.19 21.25
C GLU A 255 -11.14 50.44 22.04
N VAL A 256 -12.13 49.57 21.83
CA VAL A 256 -13.42 49.60 22.54
C VAL A 256 -13.55 48.34 23.40
N PRO A 257 -13.88 48.43 24.69
CA PRO A 257 -14.05 47.26 25.52
C PRO A 257 -15.13 46.31 24.97
N ALA A 258 -14.87 44.99 24.95
CA ALA A 258 -15.81 43.98 24.44
C ALA A 258 -17.20 44.08 25.10
N SER A 259 -17.26 44.44 26.37
CA SER A 259 -18.50 44.65 27.13
C SER A 259 -19.37 45.78 26.59
N ARG A 260 -18.76 46.76 25.92
CA ARG A 260 -19.40 47.94 25.31
C ARG A 260 -19.67 47.78 23.82
N MET A 261 -19.43 46.61 23.22
CA MET A 261 -19.71 46.34 21.80
C MET A 261 -21.06 45.65 21.60
N ARG A 262 -21.84 46.15 20.64
CA ARG A 262 -22.84 45.38 19.89
C ARG A 262 -22.28 45.07 18.50
N LEU A 263 -22.51 43.85 18.04
CA LEU A 263 -22.08 43.40 16.73
C LEU A 263 -23.31 43.06 15.92
N TYR A 264 -23.36 43.52 14.68
CA TYR A 264 -24.43 43.23 13.74
C TYR A 264 -23.80 42.62 12.48
N TYR A 265 -24.22 41.41 12.15
CA TYR A 265 -23.79 40.73 10.95
C TYR A 265 -24.64 41.19 9.75
N VAL A 266 -23.97 41.47 8.64
CA VAL A 266 -24.57 41.88 7.37
C VAL A 266 -24.17 40.87 6.31
N ASP A 267 -25.13 40.03 5.95
CA ASP A 267 -25.05 39.15 4.80
C ASP A 267 -25.12 40.00 3.52
N GLN A 268 -24.09 39.90 2.66
CA GLN A 268 -24.03 40.71 1.44
C GLN A 268 -25.11 40.33 0.43
N ASP A 269 -25.50 39.05 0.39
CA ASP A 269 -26.51 38.53 -0.54
C ASP A 269 -27.93 38.92 -0.08
N LEU A 270 -28.10 39.26 1.20
CA LEU A 270 -29.39 39.54 1.85
C LEU A 270 -29.45 40.93 2.51
N ARG A 271 -28.67 41.91 2.03
CA ARG A 271 -28.63 43.28 2.61
C ARG A 271 -30.01 43.91 2.81
N ASP A 272 -30.98 43.58 1.96
CA ASP A 272 -32.34 44.13 2.01
C ASP A 272 -33.20 43.57 3.17
N LEU A 273 -32.81 42.43 3.76
CA LEU A 273 -33.52 41.80 4.89
C LEU A 273 -33.11 42.36 6.26
N GLY A 274 -32.16 43.29 6.29
CA GLY A 274 -31.65 43.92 7.49
C GLY A 274 -30.46 43.20 8.12
N VAL A 275 -30.03 43.70 9.28
CA VAL A 275 -28.81 43.23 9.96
C VAL A 275 -29.16 42.30 11.13
N GLU A 276 -28.42 41.20 11.32
CA GLU A 276 -28.62 40.28 12.44
C GLU A 276 -27.74 40.68 13.63
N GLU A 277 -28.31 41.05 14.77
CA GLU A 277 -27.53 41.29 15.99
C GLU A 277 -26.98 39.98 16.56
N MET A 278 -25.66 39.93 16.78
CA MET A 278 -24.95 38.81 17.37
C MET A 278 -25.10 38.82 18.92
N LYS A 279 -26.32 38.55 19.40
CA LYS A 279 -26.74 38.73 20.80
C LYS A 279 -26.05 37.77 21.78
N TYR A 280 -25.83 36.52 21.37
CA TYR A 280 -25.40 35.44 22.26
C TYR A 280 -23.87 35.27 22.25
N PRO A 281 -23.16 35.59 23.35
CA PRO A 281 -21.69 35.54 23.39
C PRO A 281 -21.11 34.13 23.16
N THR A 282 -21.84 33.09 23.53
CA THR A 282 -21.45 31.67 23.38
C THR A 282 -21.78 31.10 22.01
N LYS A 283 -22.57 31.78 21.17
CA LYS A 283 -22.90 31.33 19.82
C LYS A 283 -21.63 31.35 18.96
N VAL A 284 -21.43 30.29 18.20
CA VAL A 284 -20.27 30.10 17.30
C VAL A 284 -20.51 30.79 15.96
N LEU A 285 -19.46 31.34 15.36
CA LEU A 285 -19.59 32.23 14.19
C LEU A 285 -20.11 31.51 12.94
N TYR A 286 -19.81 30.23 12.74
CA TYR A 286 -20.31 29.48 11.58
C TYR A 286 -21.84 29.39 11.55
N SER A 287 -22.52 29.54 12.69
CA SER A 287 -23.99 29.50 12.76
C SER A 287 -24.67 30.72 12.14
N TYR A 288 -23.90 31.75 11.80
CA TYR A 288 -24.35 32.92 11.04
C TYR A 288 -24.06 32.76 9.52
N ASN A 289 -23.52 31.62 9.08
CA ASN A 289 -23.14 31.35 7.69
C ASN A 289 -22.21 32.40 7.07
N ILE A 290 -21.33 32.99 7.88
CA ILE A 290 -20.40 34.04 7.46
C ILE A 290 -19.46 33.52 6.35
N ARG A 291 -19.38 34.27 5.26
CA ARG A 291 -18.52 34.03 4.09
C ARG A 291 -17.45 35.12 3.96
N SER A 292 -16.43 34.81 3.16
CA SER A 292 -15.41 35.79 2.81
C SER A 292 -16.04 36.93 1.98
N GLY A 293 -15.86 38.17 2.42
CA GLY A 293 -16.46 39.36 1.80
C GLY A 293 -17.63 39.97 2.57
N ASP A 294 -18.13 39.27 3.60
CA ASP A 294 -19.21 39.77 4.47
C ASP A 294 -18.75 40.87 5.41
N GLU A 295 -19.72 41.51 6.06
CA GLU A 295 -19.51 42.67 6.92
C GLU A 295 -20.10 42.46 8.32
N ILE A 296 -19.35 42.89 9.35
CA ILE A 296 -19.83 42.98 10.72
C ILE A 296 -19.69 44.42 11.19
N ILE A 297 -20.82 45.04 11.48
CA ILE A 297 -20.91 46.41 11.99
C ILE A 297 -20.82 46.37 13.51
N ILE A 298 -20.02 47.26 14.07
CA ILE A 298 -19.77 47.41 15.50
C ILE A 298 -20.42 48.71 15.95
N GLU A 299 -21.21 48.65 17.03
CA GLU A 299 -21.78 49.84 17.68
C GLU A 299 -21.40 49.90 19.15
N ARG A 300 -21.24 51.11 19.69
CA ARG A 300 -21.05 51.32 21.13
C ARG A 300 -22.38 51.16 21.87
N LYS A 301 -22.39 50.41 22.97
CA LYS A 301 -23.49 50.45 23.93
C LYS A 301 -23.52 51.83 24.60
N VAL A 302 -24.61 52.57 24.39
CA VAL A 302 -24.90 53.78 25.16
C VAL A 302 -25.17 53.35 26.61
N LYS A 303 -24.57 54.02 27.60
CA LYS A 303 -24.89 53.78 29.02
C LYS A 303 -26.38 54.11 29.23
N SER A 304 -27.17 53.11 29.60
CA SER A 304 -28.43 53.31 30.31
C SER A 304 -28.14 53.73 31.76
#